data_AF-A0A970SMZ3-F1
#
_entry.id   AF-A0A970SMZ3-F1
#
_cell.length_a   1.000
_cell.length_b   1.000
_cell.length_c   1.000
_cell.angle_alpha   90.00
_cell.angle_beta   90.00
_cell.angle_gamma   90.00
#
_symmetry.space_group_name_H-M   'P 1'
#
loop_
_entity.id
_entity.type
_entity.pdbx_description
1 polymer ?
#
loop_
_entity_poly.entity_id
_entity_poly.type
_entity_poly.pdbx_seq_one_letter_code
_entity_poly.pdbx_strand_id
1 'polypeptide(L)'
;MDSPPEVITKEEGLRLLKEGEIDAAIKVLEKVRQNVDDAQACSYLGAAYCQKGDRPRAIRAFEEALRIQETPKAYFNLAVMYESVSRMDEAVREYRMAAELDPEYAPAQQAIQRLQAQFAAAQPEHETGLAEEIAASGVIDPSIANPPEPELVDVQCPVCLGKGKQGGVFGVGAKDCENCKGAGSVKVPAP
;
A
#
# COMPACT_ATOMS: atom_id res chain seq x y z
N MET A 1 19.82 48.07 17.84
CA MET A 1 19.85 47.02 16.82
C MET A 1 18.91 45.93 17.30
N ASP A 2 17.62 46.07 17.00
CA ASP A 2 16.69 44.95 17.18
C ASP A 2 16.91 44.02 15.99
N SER A 3 17.49 42.85 16.24
CA SER A 3 17.38 41.76 15.28
C SER A 3 15.89 41.56 15.01
N PRO A 4 15.45 41.46 13.74
CA PRO A 4 14.05 41.19 13.45
C PRO A 4 13.65 39.90 14.20
N PRO A 5 12.40 39.81 14.71
CA PRO A 5 11.94 38.60 15.37
C PRO A 5 12.23 37.44 14.43
N GLU A 6 12.95 36.42 14.92
CA GLU A 6 13.26 35.22 14.15
C GLU A 6 11.94 34.62 13.66
N VAL A 7 11.56 34.91 12.41
CA VAL A 7 10.41 34.28 11.78
C VAL A 7 10.86 32.85 11.51
N ILE A 8 10.44 31.94 12.38
CA ILE A 8 10.74 30.52 12.25
C ILE A 8 9.91 30.01 11.07
N THR A 9 10.57 29.75 9.95
CA THR A 9 9.89 29.25 8.74
C THR A 9 10.38 27.85 8.36
N LYS A 10 9.59 27.19 7.50
CA LYS A 10 9.98 25.89 6.92
C LYS A 10 11.22 26.00 6.04
N GLU A 11 11.46 27.15 5.41
CA GLU A 11 12.62 27.41 4.57
C GLU A 11 13.91 27.35 5.39
N GLU A 12 13.88 27.85 6.62
CA GLU A 12 15.01 27.74 7.56
C GLU A 12 15.28 26.29 7.95
N GLY A 13 14.22 25.53 8.27
CA GLY A 13 14.34 24.10 8.52
C GLY A 13 14.93 23.33 7.33
N LEU A 14 14.52 23.68 6.11
CA LEU A 14 15.06 23.10 4.88
C LEU A 14 16.53 23.49 4.65
N ARG A 15 16.92 24.73 4.95
CA ARG A 15 18.30 25.19 4.85
C ARG A 15 19.21 24.38 5.78
N LEU A 16 18.81 24.22 7.04
CA LEU A 16 19.54 23.41 8.03
C LEU A 16 19.66 21.95 7.61
N LEU A 17 18.63 21.37 6.98
CA LEU A 17 18.71 20.01 6.42
C LEU A 17 19.75 19.88 5.32
N LYS A 18 19.90 20.90 4.47
CA LYS A 18 20.91 20.91 3.40
C LYS A 18 22.32 21.09 3.94
N GLU A 19 22.46 21.80 5.05
CA GLU A 19 23.74 22.01 5.76
C GLU A 19 24.16 20.78 6.59
N GLY A 20 23.24 19.84 6.82
CA GLY A 20 23.49 18.64 7.62
C GLY A 20 23.26 18.85 9.12
N GLU A 21 22.76 20.01 9.52
CA GLU A 21 22.44 20.36 10.91
C GLU A 21 21.09 19.76 11.31
N ILE A 22 21.01 18.44 11.36
CA ILE A 22 19.74 17.68 11.46
C ILE A 22 19.00 17.99 12.76
N ASP A 23 19.68 18.09 13.89
CA ASP A 23 19.06 18.37 15.18
C ASP A 23 18.48 19.79 15.26
N ALA A 24 19.19 20.77 14.68
CA ALA A 24 18.69 22.13 14.57
C ALA A 24 17.48 22.20 13.65
N ALA A 25 17.52 21.51 12.50
CA ALA A 25 16.42 21.42 11.56
C ALA A 25 15.15 20.85 12.21
N ILE A 26 15.27 19.75 12.96
CA ILE A 26 14.14 19.13 13.69
C ILE A 26 13.53 20.16 14.65
N LYS A 27 14.35 20.85 15.44
CA LYS A 27 13.88 21.83 16.43
C LYS A 27 13.13 23.00 15.77
N VAL A 28 13.61 23.48 14.62
CA VAL A 28 12.95 24.54 13.84
C VAL A 28 11.62 24.04 13.28
N LEU A 29 11.63 22.89 12.61
CA LEU A 29 10.45 22.34 11.94
C LEU A 29 9.36 21.89 12.92
N GLU A 30 9.72 21.39 14.11
CA GLU A 30 8.76 21.10 15.18
C GLU A 30 8.03 22.37 15.65
N LYS A 31 8.74 23.50 15.76
CA LYS A 31 8.11 24.78 16.10
C LYS A 31 7.21 25.29 14.99
N VAL A 32 7.60 25.15 13.72
CA VAL A 32 6.75 25.52 12.58
C VAL A 32 5.45 24.73 12.62
N ARG A 33 5.53 23.41 12.79
CA ARG A 33 4.38 22.50 12.87
C ARG A 33 3.40 22.85 13.99
N GLN A 34 3.90 23.35 15.13
CA GLN A 34 3.03 23.75 16.25
C GLN A 34 2.23 25.03 15.97
N ASN A 35 2.69 25.87 15.04
CA ASN A 35 2.10 27.17 14.76
C ASN A 35 1.27 27.18 13.47
N VAL A 36 1.63 26.35 12.49
CA VAL A 36 1.01 26.32 11.16
C VAL A 36 0.85 24.88 10.72
N ASP A 37 -0.37 24.53 10.28
CA ASP A 37 -0.65 23.29 9.58
C ASP A 37 -0.05 23.34 8.17
N ASP A 38 1.23 22.99 8.06
CA ASP A 38 1.98 23.00 6.80
C ASP A 38 2.48 21.60 6.45
N ALA A 39 1.87 20.99 5.43
CA ALA A 39 2.23 19.66 4.94
C ALA A 39 3.69 19.58 4.48
N GLN A 40 4.27 20.65 3.93
CA GLN A 40 5.67 20.68 3.52
C GLN A 40 6.60 20.72 4.73
N ALA A 41 6.26 21.49 5.77
CA ALA A 41 7.02 21.51 7.02
C ALA A 41 7.04 20.12 7.68
N CYS A 42 5.88 19.46 7.75
CA CYS A 42 5.77 18.08 8.24
C CYS A 42 6.59 17.09 7.37
N SER A 43 6.59 17.26 6.05
CA SER A 43 7.40 16.44 5.13
C SER A 43 8.90 16.65 5.35
N TYR A 44 9.36 17.88 5.57
CA TYR A 44 10.75 18.16 5.90
C TYR A 44 11.13 17.61 7.28
N LEU A 45 10.22 17.68 8.25
CA LEU A 45 10.42 17.10 9.57
C LEU A 45 10.57 15.56 9.47
N GLY A 46 9.73 14.93 8.65
CA GLY A 46 9.86 13.51 8.31
C GLY A 46 11.25 13.19 7.76
N ALA A 47 11.68 13.91 6.72
CA ALA A 47 13.00 13.75 6.12
C ALA A 47 14.16 13.97 7.12
N ALA A 48 14.01 14.93 8.03
CA ALA A 48 14.98 15.19 9.10
C ALA A 48 15.11 13.99 10.04
N TYR A 49 13.99 13.42 10.48
CA TYR A 49 14.01 12.20 11.30
C TYR A 49 14.54 10.99 10.54
N CYS A 50 14.31 10.89 9.23
CA CYS A 50 14.94 9.85 8.39
C CYS A 50 16.46 9.94 8.45
N GLN A 51 17.02 11.13 8.24
CA GLN A 51 18.47 11.37 8.26
C GLN A 51 19.07 11.11 9.65
N LYS A 52 18.30 11.40 10.71
CA LYS A 52 18.67 11.07 12.09
C LYS A 52 18.57 9.57 12.41
N GLY A 53 17.88 8.78 11.58
CA GLY A 53 17.62 7.36 11.79
C GLY A 53 16.39 7.04 12.66
N ASP A 54 15.62 8.04 13.08
CA ASP A 54 14.37 7.86 13.86
C ASP A 54 13.19 7.59 12.92
N ARG A 55 13.17 6.37 12.36
CA ARG A 55 12.13 5.92 11.42
C ARG A 55 10.71 6.03 12.00
N PRO A 56 10.45 5.68 13.28
CA PRO A 56 9.10 5.81 13.86
C PRO A 56 8.58 7.25 13.92
N ARG A 57 9.43 8.25 14.17
CA ARG A 57 9.01 9.65 14.11
C ARG A 57 8.88 10.16 12.68
N ALA A 58 9.74 9.68 11.77
CA ALA A 58 9.65 10.01 10.35
C ALA A 58 8.29 9.59 9.76
N ILE A 59 7.87 8.34 10.01
CA ILE A 59 6.56 7.81 9.58
C ILE A 59 5.43 8.72 10.06
N ARG A 60 5.40 9.04 11.37
CA ARG A 60 4.36 9.90 11.95
C ARG A 60 4.31 11.30 11.32
N ALA A 61 5.48 11.89 11.04
CA ALA A 61 5.54 13.20 10.41
C ALA A 61 5.03 13.17 8.96
N PHE A 62 5.28 12.09 8.21
CA PHE A 62 4.71 11.93 6.86
C PHE A 62 3.22 11.63 6.88
N GLU A 63 2.73 10.83 7.83
CA GLU A 63 1.29 10.62 8.04
C GLU A 63 0.58 11.94 8.36
N GLU A 64 1.16 12.79 9.21
CA GLU A 64 0.63 14.11 9.51
C GLU A 64 0.63 15.04 8.28
N ALA A 65 1.70 14.99 7.47
CA ALA A 65 1.74 15.71 6.20
C ALA A 65 0.59 15.30 5.28
N LEU A 66 0.30 14.00 5.18
CA LEU A 66 -0.83 13.46 4.40
C LEU A 66 -2.19 13.88 4.97
N ARG A 67 -2.33 13.98 6.30
CA ARG A 67 -3.58 14.49 6.91
C ARG A 67 -3.86 15.94 6.57
N ILE A 68 -2.81 16.76 6.41
CA ILE A 68 -2.95 18.17 6.02
C ILE A 68 -3.19 18.27 4.52
N GLN A 69 -2.36 17.59 3.72
CA GLN A 69 -2.47 17.59 2.27
C GLN A 69 -1.98 16.26 1.68
N GLU A 70 -2.90 15.57 1.03
CA GLU A 70 -2.58 14.39 0.24
C GLU A 70 -1.83 14.81 -1.03
N THR A 71 -0.60 14.33 -1.18
CA THR A 71 0.21 14.59 -2.37
C THR A 71 0.93 13.31 -2.79
N PRO A 72 1.18 13.09 -4.11
CA PRO A 72 1.89 11.90 -4.57
C PRO A 72 3.26 11.76 -3.91
N LYS A 73 3.93 12.90 -3.69
CA LYS A 73 5.21 12.98 -3.00
C LYS A 73 5.15 12.55 -1.53
N ALA A 74 4.10 12.92 -0.80
CA ALA A 74 3.96 12.53 0.61
C ALA A 74 3.67 11.03 0.75
N TYR A 75 2.80 10.47 -0.09
CA TYR A 75 2.56 9.03 -0.17
C TYR A 75 3.83 8.26 -0.53
N PHE A 76 4.58 8.73 -1.52
CA PHE A 76 5.88 8.16 -1.90
C PHE A 76 6.89 8.19 -0.75
N ASN A 77 7.04 9.32 -0.05
CA ASN A 77 7.98 9.42 1.07
C ASN A 77 7.59 8.48 2.23
N LEU A 78 6.30 8.34 2.53
CA LEU A 78 5.81 7.39 3.53
C LEU A 78 6.08 5.95 3.10
N ALA A 79 5.87 5.62 1.82
CA ALA A 79 6.17 4.30 1.26
C ALA A 79 7.65 3.93 1.40
N VAL A 80 8.57 4.86 1.07
CA VAL A 80 10.02 4.69 1.25
C VAL A 80 10.35 4.45 2.73
N MET A 81 9.64 5.11 3.66
CA MET A 81 9.83 4.86 5.09
C MET A 81 9.40 3.46 5.50
N TYR A 82 8.24 3.00 5.03
CA TYR A 82 7.79 1.63 5.28
C TYR A 82 8.74 0.58 4.71
N GLU A 83 9.28 0.82 3.51
CA GLU A 83 10.31 -0.02 2.91
C GLU A 83 11.57 -0.08 3.79
N SER A 84 11.99 1.06 4.35
CA SER A 84 13.17 1.14 5.22
C SER A 84 13.03 0.41 6.57
N VAL A 85 11.80 0.09 6.99
CA VAL A 85 11.49 -0.74 8.17
C VAL A 85 11.00 -2.14 7.77
N SER A 86 11.21 -2.55 6.51
CA SER A 86 10.82 -3.86 5.98
C SER A 86 9.31 -4.15 6.00
N ARG A 87 8.46 -3.11 6.09
CA ARG A 87 7.00 -3.23 6.00
C ARG A 87 6.56 -3.12 4.53
N MET A 88 6.89 -4.14 3.75
CA MET A 88 6.76 -4.13 2.29
C MET A 88 5.30 -3.99 1.82
N ASP A 89 4.35 -4.68 2.46
CA ASP A 89 2.93 -4.60 2.09
C ASP A 89 2.37 -3.18 2.20
N GLU A 90 2.82 -2.45 3.21
CA GLU A 90 2.41 -1.07 3.44
C GLU A 90 3.12 -0.12 2.49
N ALA A 91 4.41 -0.33 2.24
CA ALA A 91 5.14 0.40 1.21
C ALA A 91 4.46 0.28 -0.16
N VAL A 92 4.09 -0.93 -0.59
CA VAL A 92 3.38 -1.14 -1.86
C VAL A 92 2.04 -0.41 -1.90
N ARG A 93 1.28 -0.44 -0.80
CA ARG A 93 0.00 0.28 -0.70
C ARG A 93 0.19 1.78 -0.89
N GLU A 94 1.13 2.38 -0.15
CA GLU A 94 1.39 3.82 -0.23
C GLU A 94 1.96 4.24 -1.59
N TYR A 95 2.82 3.42 -2.21
CA TYR A 95 3.27 3.68 -3.59
C TYR A 95 2.11 3.64 -4.60
N ARG A 96 1.13 2.74 -4.42
CA ARG A 96 -0.08 2.71 -5.25
C ARG A 96 -0.93 3.96 -5.05
N MET A 97 -1.12 4.40 -3.80
CA MET A 97 -1.84 5.66 -3.53
C MET A 97 -1.19 6.86 -4.24
N ALA A 98 0.15 6.92 -4.24
CA ALA A 98 0.88 7.95 -4.99
C ALA A 98 0.58 7.90 -6.50
N ALA A 99 0.56 6.70 -7.08
CA ALA A 99 0.26 6.48 -8.50
C ALA A 99 -1.22 6.68 -8.86
N GLU A 100 -2.14 6.45 -7.92
CA GLU A 100 -3.57 6.74 -8.10
C GLU A 100 -3.84 8.24 -8.10
N LEU A 101 -3.14 8.99 -7.25
CA LEU A 101 -3.26 10.44 -7.15
C LEU A 101 -2.62 11.15 -8.35
N ASP A 102 -1.49 10.65 -8.83
CA ASP A 102 -0.83 11.11 -10.04
C ASP A 102 -0.20 9.93 -10.80
N PRO A 103 -0.88 9.43 -11.85
CA PRO A 103 -0.36 8.34 -12.67
C PRO A 103 0.98 8.65 -13.35
N GLU A 104 1.29 9.93 -13.59
CA GLU A 104 2.54 10.39 -14.21
C GLU A 104 3.66 10.62 -13.19
N TYR A 105 3.41 10.39 -11.90
CA TYR A 105 4.42 10.51 -10.86
C TYR A 105 5.48 9.40 -10.96
N ALA A 106 6.50 9.66 -11.79
CA ALA A 106 7.56 8.72 -12.14
C ALA A 106 8.22 8.01 -10.93
N PRO A 107 8.50 8.67 -9.78
CA PRO A 107 9.10 7.98 -8.64
C PRO A 107 8.24 6.84 -8.10
N ALA A 108 6.91 7.02 -8.03
CA ALA A 108 6.01 5.96 -7.57
C ALA A 108 5.96 4.80 -8.57
N GLN A 109 5.87 5.10 -9.87
CA GLN A 109 5.87 4.07 -10.92
C GLN A 109 7.15 3.22 -10.91
N GLN A 110 8.30 3.88 -10.79
CA GLN A 110 9.60 3.20 -10.69
C GLN A 110 9.69 2.34 -9.44
N ALA A 111 9.19 2.82 -8.29
CA ALA A 111 9.18 2.05 -7.06
C ALA A 111 8.29 0.79 -7.17
N ILE A 112 7.10 0.92 -7.74
CA ILE A 112 6.19 -0.22 -7.96
C ILE A 112 6.83 -1.26 -8.89
N GLN A 113 7.38 -0.82 -10.02
CA GLN A 113 8.06 -1.71 -10.97
C GLN A 113 9.24 -2.45 -10.32
N ARG A 114 10.05 -1.73 -9.54
CA ARG A 114 11.17 -2.33 -8.79
C ARG A 114 10.69 -3.38 -7.79
N LEU A 115 9.62 -3.10 -7.05
CA LEU A 115 9.06 -4.05 -6.09
C LEU A 115 8.46 -5.28 -6.80
N GLN A 116 7.71 -5.08 -7.89
CA GLN A 116 7.20 -6.19 -8.71
C GLN A 116 8.32 -7.07 -9.25
N ALA A 117 9.41 -6.47 -9.73
CA ALA A 117 10.57 -7.22 -10.20
C ALA A 117 11.24 -8.03 -9.08
N GLN A 118 11.30 -7.49 -7.85
CA GLN A 118 11.81 -8.23 -6.68
C GLN A 118 10.94 -9.44 -6.34
N PHE A 119 9.61 -9.31 -6.37
CA PHE A 119 8.70 -10.42 -6.09
C PHE A 119 8.66 -11.45 -7.23
N ALA A 120 8.77 -11.01 -8.49
CA ALA A 120 8.89 -11.92 -9.64
C ALA A 120 10.21 -12.72 -9.61
N ALA A 121 11.33 -12.08 -9.25
CA ALA A 121 12.61 -12.78 -9.07
C ALA A 121 12.62 -13.73 -7.85
N ALA A 122 11.80 -13.44 -6.83
CA ALA A 122 11.60 -14.32 -5.67
C ALA A 122 10.61 -15.47 -5.93
N GLN A 123 10.06 -15.57 -7.15
CA GLN A 123 9.21 -16.68 -7.60
C GLN A 123 9.77 -17.26 -8.92
N PRO A 124 10.92 -17.96 -8.94
CA PRO A 124 11.35 -18.68 -10.14
C PRO A 124 10.45 -19.88 -10.49
N GLU A 125 9.48 -20.26 -9.65
CA GLU A 125 8.89 -21.61 -9.71
C GLU A 125 7.40 -21.75 -9.36
N HIS A 126 6.57 -20.72 -9.54
CA HIS A 126 5.11 -20.85 -9.34
C HIS A 126 4.25 -20.83 -10.61
N GLU A 127 4.86 -21.06 -11.79
CA GLU A 127 4.12 -21.34 -13.04
C GLU A 127 4.81 -22.44 -13.90
N THR A 128 5.37 -23.47 -13.29
CA THR A 128 5.69 -24.72 -14.00
C THR A 128 5.48 -25.89 -13.06
N GLY A 129 4.28 -26.48 -13.01
CA GLY A 129 4.09 -27.65 -12.13
C GLY A 129 2.70 -28.26 -11.96
N LEU A 130 1.66 -27.83 -12.67
CA LEU A 130 0.36 -28.51 -12.62
C LEU A 130 -0.30 -28.79 -13.98
N ALA A 131 0.34 -28.41 -15.09
CA ALA A 131 -0.15 -28.74 -16.44
C ALA A 131 0.73 -29.76 -17.21
N GLU A 132 2.01 -29.93 -16.87
CA GLU A 132 2.92 -30.73 -17.73
C GLU A 132 3.32 -32.11 -17.18
N GLU A 133 3.30 -32.36 -15.87
CA GLU A 133 3.61 -33.70 -15.33
C GLU A 133 2.48 -34.72 -15.52
N ILE A 134 1.25 -34.25 -15.76
CA ILE A 134 0.07 -35.08 -16.01
C ILE A 134 0.12 -35.72 -17.42
N ALA A 135 0.89 -35.13 -18.36
CA ALA A 135 0.99 -35.61 -19.73
C ALA A 135 2.06 -36.70 -19.95
N ALA A 136 3.06 -36.83 -19.06
CA ALA A 136 4.21 -37.70 -19.27
C ALA A 136 4.07 -39.11 -18.64
N SER A 137 3.14 -39.32 -17.71
CA SER A 137 3.01 -40.60 -17.01
C SER A 137 2.24 -41.69 -17.77
N GLY A 138 1.52 -41.38 -18.85
CA GLY A 138 0.82 -42.40 -19.66
C GLY A 138 -0.22 -43.27 -18.94
N VAL A 139 -0.67 -42.88 -17.74
CA VAL A 139 -1.67 -43.65 -16.95
C VAL A 139 -3.09 -43.08 -17.05
N ILE A 140 -3.32 -42.06 -17.88
CA ILE A 140 -4.63 -41.39 -17.94
C ILE A 140 -5.40 -41.88 -19.17
N ASP A 141 -6.44 -42.67 -18.90
CA ASP A 141 -7.47 -43.03 -19.88
C ASP A 141 -8.04 -41.74 -20.51
N PRO A 142 -8.09 -41.61 -21.85
CA PRO A 142 -8.60 -40.43 -22.53
C PRO A 142 -10.08 -40.09 -22.19
N SER A 143 -10.80 -40.97 -21.47
CA SER A 143 -12.11 -40.67 -20.88
C SER A 143 -12.06 -39.74 -19.65
N ILE A 144 -10.88 -39.41 -19.10
CA ILE A 144 -10.69 -38.55 -17.93
C ILE A 144 -10.26 -37.12 -18.34
N ALA A 145 -10.16 -36.84 -19.65
CA ALA A 145 -9.83 -35.52 -20.19
C ALA A 145 -10.98 -34.50 -20.12
N ASN A 146 -11.80 -34.56 -19.07
CA ASN A 146 -12.68 -33.49 -18.69
C ASN A 146 -12.22 -33.03 -17.30
N PRO A 147 -11.77 -31.78 -17.11
CA PRO A 147 -11.44 -31.30 -15.78
C PRO A 147 -12.63 -31.58 -14.86
N PRO A 148 -12.42 -32.04 -13.60
CA PRO A 148 -13.54 -32.11 -12.67
C PRO A 148 -14.18 -30.72 -12.67
N GLU A 149 -15.46 -30.66 -13.04
CA GLU A 149 -16.24 -29.44 -12.89
C GLU A 149 -15.96 -28.88 -11.49
N PRO A 150 -15.73 -27.57 -11.34
CA PRO A 150 -15.38 -27.00 -10.05
C PRO A 150 -16.43 -27.45 -9.04
N GLU A 151 -16.03 -28.25 -8.04
CA GLU A 151 -16.95 -28.70 -7.00
C GLU A 151 -17.62 -27.45 -6.43
N LEU A 152 -18.92 -27.32 -6.70
CA LEU A 152 -19.77 -26.27 -6.21
C LEU A 152 -19.83 -26.40 -4.69
N VAL A 153 -18.95 -25.68 -3.99
CA VAL A 153 -19.03 -25.60 -2.53
C VAL A 153 -20.26 -24.75 -2.21
N ASP A 154 -21.22 -25.37 -1.54
CA ASP A 154 -22.52 -24.79 -1.20
C ASP A 154 -22.35 -23.71 -0.11
N VAL A 155 -21.84 -22.54 -0.48
CA VAL A 155 -21.64 -21.43 0.46
C VAL A 155 -22.95 -20.67 0.63
N GLN A 156 -23.67 -20.92 1.71
CA GLN A 156 -24.93 -20.23 1.99
C GLN A 156 -24.75 -18.70 2.09
N CYS A 157 -25.52 -17.95 1.30
CA CYS A 157 -25.53 -16.49 1.37
C CYS A 157 -25.96 -16.01 2.78
N PRO A 158 -25.12 -15.30 3.55
CA PRO A 158 -25.54 -14.77 4.85
C PRO A 158 -26.66 -13.71 4.70
N VAL A 159 -26.72 -13.00 3.57
CA VAL A 159 -27.77 -11.99 3.29
C VAL A 159 -29.12 -12.65 2.98
N CYS A 160 -29.14 -13.74 2.23
CA CYS A 160 -30.39 -14.43 1.91
C CYS A 160 -30.87 -15.30 3.10
N LEU A 161 -29.97 -15.86 3.91
CA LEU A 161 -30.29 -16.52 5.19
C LEU A 161 -30.93 -15.55 6.20
N GLY A 162 -30.39 -14.33 6.34
CA GLY A 162 -30.95 -13.29 7.21
C GLY A 162 -32.36 -12.81 6.83
N LYS A 163 -32.85 -13.16 5.63
CA LYS A 163 -34.19 -12.81 5.13
C LYS A 163 -35.15 -14.02 5.09
N GLY A 164 -34.78 -15.16 5.68
CA GLY A 164 -35.64 -16.35 5.77
C GLY A 164 -35.94 -17.02 4.41
N LYS A 165 -35.09 -16.84 3.41
CA LYS A 165 -35.22 -17.48 2.09
C LYS A 165 -34.30 -18.70 1.99
N GLN A 166 -34.62 -19.64 1.09
CA GLN A 166 -33.71 -20.74 0.74
C GLN A 166 -32.37 -20.16 0.28
N GLY A 167 -31.27 -20.61 0.87
CA GLY A 167 -29.92 -20.15 0.55
C GLY A 167 -29.62 -20.39 -0.93
N GLY A 168 -29.21 -19.34 -1.65
CA GLY A 168 -28.76 -19.49 -3.03
C GLY A 168 -27.39 -20.14 -3.09
N VAL A 169 -27.21 -21.08 -4.01
CA VAL A 169 -25.91 -21.66 -4.40
C VAL A 169 -25.03 -20.58 -5.05
N PHE A 170 -23.72 -20.57 -4.75
CA PHE A 170 -22.74 -19.72 -5.43
C PHE A 170 -21.71 -20.59 -6.15
N GLY A 171 -21.36 -20.20 -7.38
CA GLY A 171 -20.19 -20.70 -8.07
C GLY A 171 -18.92 -19.97 -7.61
N VAL A 172 -17.80 -20.69 -7.58
CA VAL A 172 -16.48 -20.14 -7.27
C VAL A 172 -16.17 -19.02 -8.27
N GLY A 173 -16.02 -17.78 -7.79
CA GLY A 173 -15.70 -16.60 -8.62
C GLY A 173 -16.89 -15.69 -9.00
N ALA A 174 -18.13 -16.03 -8.62
CA ALA A 174 -19.28 -15.14 -8.82
C ALA A 174 -19.30 -14.02 -7.77
N LYS A 175 -19.37 -12.75 -8.22
CA LYS A 175 -19.47 -11.57 -7.33
C LYS A 175 -20.90 -11.28 -6.86
N ASP A 176 -21.89 -11.84 -7.54
CA ASP A 176 -23.31 -11.54 -7.35
C ASP A 176 -24.13 -12.82 -7.15
N CYS A 177 -25.04 -12.80 -6.17
CA CYS A 177 -26.01 -13.88 -5.94
C CYS A 177 -27.21 -13.72 -6.88
N GLU A 178 -27.59 -14.75 -7.64
CA GLU A 178 -28.74 -14.71 -8.54
C GLU A 178 -30.07 -14.40 -7.82
N ASN A 179 -30.21 -14.82 -6.57
CA ASN A 179 -31.44 -14.64 -5.79
C ASN A 179 -31.51 -13.27 -5.07
N CYS A 180 -30.36 -12.61 -4.91
CA CYS A 180 -30.20 -11.38 -4.17
C CYS A 180 -29.57 -10.33 -5.12
N LYS A 181 -30.33 -9.91 -6.16
CA LYS A 181 -29.95 -8.94 -7.23
C LYS A 181 -29.00 -7.82 -6.78
N GLY A 182 -27.69 -8.09 -6.83
CA GLY A 182 -26.58 -7.15 -6.63
C GLY A 182 -26.68 -6.24 -5.42
N ALA A 183 -26.28 -6.71 -4.23
CA ALA A 183 -25.86 -5.82 -3.14
C ALA A 183 -24.98 -6.56 -2.12
N GLY A 184 -23.67 -6.35 -2.20
CA GLY A 184 -22.75 -6.60 -1.10
C GLY A 184 -21.72 -7.67 -1.41
N SER A 185 -20.52 -7.22 -1.75
CA SER A 185 -19.29 -8.00 -1.84
C SER A 185 -19.08 -8.82 -0.56
N VAL A 186 -19.29 -10.13 -0.61
CA VAL A 186 -18.96 -11.00 0.52
C VAL A 186 -17.44 -11.17 0.54
N LYS A 187 -16.82 -10.60 1.58
CA LYS A 187 -15.40 -10.77 1.86
C LYS A 187 -15.21 -12.20 2.38
N VAL A 188 -14.68 -13.08 1.54
CA VAL A 188 -14.29 -14.43 1.95
C VAL A 188 -13.09 -14.29 2.90
N PRO A 189 -13.13 -14.83 4.14
CA PRO A 189 -11.94 -14.88 4.97
C PRO A 189 -10.93 -15.85 4.35
N ALA A 190 -9.68 -15.41 4.23
CA ALA A 190 -8.54 -16.24 3.81
C ALA A 190 -8.34 -17.40 4.82
N PRO A 191 -7.76 -18.53 4.38
CA PRO A 191 -7.64 -19.76 5.19
C PRO A 191 -6.91 -19.58 6.52
#